data_AF-A0AAD1CJ64-F1
#
_entry.id   AF-A0AAD1CJ64-F1
#
_cell.length_a   1.000
_cell.length_b   1.000
_cell.length_c   1.000
_cell.angle_alpha   90.00
_cell.angle_beta   90.00
_cell.angle_gamma   90.00
#
_symmetry.space_group_name_H-M   'P 1'
#
loop_
_entity.id
_entity.type
_entity.pdbx_description
1 polymer ?
#
loop_
_entity_poly.entity_id
_entity_poly.type
_entity_poly.pdbx_seq_one_letter_code
_entity_poly.pdbx_strand_id
1 'polypeptide(L)'
;MNAIYRYRAQELVRHHASSLPKNRVQDLQFGIKDNKLFRVKHTRQSVWFSNQAKATKNGFNNINTLFNIPVEEADIEQLEALGCNVQSISASSPKFRLPYQVGIPFNFTSHQFRHTFAWFIVANRLGDLDDIKYNFKHLENSMTLVYSHRGYDTMAELVRLTESFEAYLIEQAMTDMVSAAEQGHLAGRGGEKFVERLKLVLGDDFESGSSPHFANMQELLAYTAKHSSNFRGLSHGYCTKGTGCKVRNAADPSHCINYIATPKHLPHWLVIKQRCEQQLSAFPHRNAAKIRIV
;
A
#
# COMPACT_ATOMS: atom_id res chain seq x y z
N MET A 1 -11.45 26.37 16.02
CA MET A 1 -10.76 27.24 15.04
C MET A 1 -11.62 27.65 13.83
N ASN A 2 -12.53 26.82 13.29
CA ASN A 2 -13.22 27.10 12.01
C ASN A 2 -14.41 28.11 12.08
N ALA A 3 -14.97 28.34 13.27
CA ALA A 3 -16.23 29.06 13.43
C ALA A 3 -16.13 30.57 13.11
N ILE A 4 -15.05 31.23 13.56
CA ILE A 4 -14.84 32.68 13.36
C ILE A 4 -14.72 33.04 11.87
N TYR A 5 -14.12 32.15 11.07
CA TYR A 5 -13.93 32.39 9.64
C TYR A 5 -15.22 32.28 8.85
N ARG A 6 -16.09 31.34 9.23
CA ARG A 6 -17.42 31.20 8.66
C ARG A 6 -18.30 32.38 9.02
N TYR A 7 -18.22 32.85 10.28
CA TYR A 7 -18.93 34.03 10.72
C TYR A 7 -18.54 35.26 9.89
N ARG A 8 -17.25 35.52 9.69
CA ARG A 8 -16.80 36.64 8.83
C ARG A 8 -17.24 36.51 7.38
N ALA A 9 -17.22 35.31 6.81
CA ALA A 9 -17.71 35.06 5.46
C ALA A 9 -19.22 35.31 5.34
N GLN A 10 -20.00 34.91 6.35
CA GLN A 10 -21.43 35.18 6.43
C GLN A 10 -21.72 36.68 6.48
N GLU A 11 -20.99 37.43 7.31
CA GLU A 11 -21.14 38.89 7.40
C GLU A 11 -20.77 39.60 6.09
N LEU A 12 -19.71 39.16 5.40
CA LEU A 12 -19.31 39.71 4.10
C LEU A 12 -20.38 39.47 3.02
N VAL A 13 -20.98 38.28 2.99
CA VAL A 13 -22.09 37.99 2.05
C VAL A 13 -23.35 38.78 2.44
N ARG A 14 -23.63 38.93 3.73
CA ARG A 14 -24.82 39.64 4.22
C ARG A 14 -24.78 41.13 3.92
N HIS A 15 -23.65 41.79 4.17
CA HIS A 15 -23.55 43.24 4.12
C HIS A 15 -22.88 43.79 2.86
N HIS A 16 -22.08 42.97 2.16
CA HIS A 16 -21.23 43.45 1.06
C HIS A 16 -21.33 42.60 -0.21
N ALA A 17 -22.33 41.72 -0.37
CA ALA A 17 -22.47 40.89 -1.57
C ALA A 17 -22.53 41.69 -2.88
N SER A 18 -23.17 42.86 -2.88
CA SER A 18 -23.28 43.73 -4.07
C SER A 18 -21.95 44.35 -4.50
N SER A 19 -21.02 44.54 -3.56
CA SER A 19 -19.68 45.10 -3.81
C SER A 19 -18.65 44.03 -4.19
N LEU A 20 -19.03 42.73 -4.13
CA LEU A 20 -18.14 41.61 -4.42
C LEU A 20 -18.39 41.09 -5.84
N PRO A 21 -17.35 40.62 -6.55
CA PRO A 21 -17.52 39.91 -7.81
C PRO A 21 -18.42 38.69 -7.65
N LYS A 22 -19.28 38.39 -8.64
CA LYS A 22 -20.23 37.26 -8.60
C LYS A 22 -19.55 35.92 -8.23
N ASN A 23 -18.41 35.63 -8.83
CA ASN A 23 -17.63 34.42 -8.55
C ASN A 23 -17.21 34.34 -7.06
N ARG A 24 -16.85 35.48 -6.47
CA ARG A 24 -16.43 35.57 -5.07
C ARG A 24 -17.59 35.32 -4.11
N VAL A 25 -18.79 35.79 -4.43
CA VAL A 25 -19.98 35.51 -3.62
C VAL A 25 -20.31 34.02 -3.64
N GLN A 26 -20.20 33.38 -4.80
CA GLN A 26 -20.41 31.93 -4.96
C GLN A 26 -19.39 31.11 -4.15
N ASP A 27 -18.09 31.47 -4.20
CA ASP A 27 -17.04 30.80 -3.43
C ASP A 27 -17.27 30.91 -1.92
N LEU A 28 -17.70 32.09 -1.42
CA LEU A 28 -18.02 32.30 -0.01
C LEU A 28 -19.23 31.45 0.41
N GLN A 29 -20.30 31.42 -0.39
CA GLN A 29 -21.48 30.60 -0.12
C GLN A 29 -21.16 29.11 -0.10
N PHE A 30 -20.31 28.65 -1.02
CA PHE A 30 -19.83 27.27 -1.06
C PHE A 30 -18.96 26.93 0.16
N GLY A 31 -17.99 27.79 0.50
CA GLY A 31 -17.09 27.59 1.65
C GLY A 31 -17.78 27.66 3.02
N ILE A 32 -18.91 28.36 3.13
CA ILE A 32 -19.77 28.35 4.33
C ILE A 32 -20.49 26.99 4.46
N LYS A 33 -20.94 26.41 3.34
CA LYS A 33 -21.73 25.18 3.30
C LYS A 33 -20.89 23.90 3.49
N ASP A 34 -19.69 23.84 2.92
CA ASP A 34 -18.87 22.62 2.94
C ASP A 34 -17.88 22.63 4.14
N ASN A 35 -18.00 21.65 5.04
CA ASN A 35 -17.18 21.53 6.25
C ASN A 35 -15.82 20.85 6.00
N LYS A 36 -15.19 21.10 4.86
CA LYS A 36 -13.93 20.42 4.50
C LYS A 36 -12.72 21.19 4.98
N LEU A 37 -11.74 20.43 5.51
CA LEU A 37 -10.54 20.93 6.19
C LEU A 37 -9.82 22.03 5.37
N PHE A 38 -9.43 23.07 6.09
CA PHE A 38 -9.17 24.44 5.64
C PHE A 38 -8.12 24.69 4.55
N ARG A 39 -8.43 25.69 3.71
CA ARG A 39 -7.46 26.63 3.10
C ARG A 39 -8.06 28.03 3.00
N VAL A 40 -7.92 28.80 4.07
CA VAL A 40 -8.44 30.17 4.17
C VAL A 40 -7.29 31.18 4.08
N LYS A 41 -7.25 32.03 3.04
CA LYS A 41 -6.32 33.17 2.98
C LYS A 41 -7.02 34.40 3.55
N HIS A 42 -6.35 35.06 4.50
CA HIS A 42 -6.89 36.24 5.18
C HIS A 42 -6.25 37.52 4.65
N THR A 43 -7.06 38.57 4.60
CA THR A 43 -6.59 39.96 4.60
C THR A 43 -7.49 40.75 5.54
N ARG A 44 -7.11 41.97 5.91
CA ARG A 44 -7.87 42.81 6.82
C ARG A 44 -9.33 43.06 6.38
N GLN A 45 -9.62 42.93 5.09
CA GLN A 45 -10.93 43.24 4.49
C GLN A 45 -11.57 42.06 3.73
N SER A 46 -10.91 40.90 3.61
CA SER A 46 -11.45 39.78 2.83
C SER A 46 -11.04 38.41 3.33
N VAL A 47 -11.92 37.43 3.05
CA VAL A 47 -11.73 36.01 3.33
C VAL A 47 -11.76 35.26 2.00
N TRP A 48 -10.79 34.39 1.77
CA TRP A 48 -10.69 33.60 0.54
C TRP A 48 -10.75 32.12 0.86
N PHE A 49 -11.66 31.40 0.23
CA PHE A 49 -11.70 29.95 0.22
C PHE A 49 -11.17 29.49 -1.13
N SER A 50 -10.18 28.59 -1.14
CA SER A 50 -9.63 28.08 -2.40
C SER A 50 -9.73 26.56 -2.45
N ASN A 51 -10.32 26.06 -3.53
CA ASN A 51 -10.13 24.68 -3.96
C ASN A 51 -8.75 24.58 -4.60
N GLN A 52 -7.73 24.34 -3.79
CA GLN A 52 -6.36 24.11 -4.28
C GLN A 52 -6.26 22.70 -4.84
N ALA A 53 -6.93 22.46 -5.97
CA ALA A 53 -6.81 21.24 -6.76
C ALA A 53 -5.48 21.21 -7.56
N LYS A 54 -4.83 22.37 -7.76
CA LYS A 54 -3.55 22.50 -8.48
C LYS A 54 -2.56 23.30 -7.64
N ALA A 55 -1.29 22.89 -7.65
CA ALA A 55 -0.21 23.61 -6.98
C ALA A 55 0.06 24.95 -7.70
N THR A 56 -0.02 26.06 -6.97
CA THR A 56 0.40 27.39 -7.45
C THR A 56 1.80 27.71 -6.92
N LYS A 57 2.59 28.53 -7.64
CA LYS A 57 3.98 28.89 -7.29
C LYS A 57 4.15 29.34 -5.83
N ASN A 58 3.18 30.07 -5.29
CA ASN A 58 3.17 30.59 -3.90
C ASN A 58 2.08 29.94 -3.03
N GLY A 59 1.57 28.77 -3.45
CA GLY A 59 0.53 28.06 -2.70
C GLY A 59 1.15 27.16 -1.63
N PHE A 60 0.42 26.92 -0.55
CA PHE A 60 0.80 25.98 0.51
C PHE A 60 1.06 24.54 -0.02
N ASN A 61 0.63 24.23 -1.24
CA ASN A 61 0.94 22.96 -1.91
C ASN A 61 2.34 22.88 -2.52
N ASN A 62 3.08 23.99 -2.58
CA ASN A 62 4.44 23.98 -3.11
C ASN A 62 5.42 23.65 -1.98
N ILE A 63 5.83 22.40 -1.89
CA ILE A 63 6.77 21.89 -0.87
C ILE A 63 8.06 22.71 -0.86
N ASN A 64 8.54 23.17 -2.02
CA ASN A 64 9.76 23.99 -2.10
C ASN A 64 9.63 25.38 -1.45
N THR A 65 8.41 25.85 -1.19
CA THR A 65 8.20 27.10 -0.41
C THR A 65 8.10 26.85 1.08
N LEU A 66 7.81 25.61 1.49
CA LEU A 66 7.66 25.22 2.89
C LEU A 66 8.99 24.70 3.45
N PHE A 67 9.73 23.94 2.65
CA PHE A 67 10.99 23.32 3.01
C PHE A 67 12.08 23.80 2.07
N ASN A 68 13.16 24.29 2.66
CA ASN A 68 14.35 24.73 1.95
C ASN A 68 15.53 23.93 2.50
N ILE A 69 15.78 22.76 1.90
CA ILE A 69 16.81 21.82 2.34
C ILE A 69 18.01 21.99 1.39
N PRO A 70 19.12 22.58 1.85
CA PRO A 70 20.34 22.66 1.05
C PRO A 70 20.94 21.26 0.87
N VAL A 71 21.41 20.97 -0.33
CA VAL A 71 22.07 19.70 -0.65
C VAL A 71 23.47 19.67 -0.04
N GLU A 72 23.83 18.59 0.65
CA GLU A 72 25.15 18.33 1.21
C GLU A 72 26.04 17.52 0.24
N GLU A 73 27.33 17.37 0.56
CA GLU A 73 28.26 16.63 -0.30
C GLU A 73 27.87 15.14 -0.43
N ALA A 74 27.47 14.51 0.68
CA ALA A 74 26.97 13.13 0.69
C ALA A 74 25.70 12.95 -0.18
N ASP A 75 24.82 13.95 -0.21
CA ASP A 75 23.63 13.92 -1.07
C ASP A 75 24.01 13.95 -2.55
N ILE A 76 25.04 14.72 -2.92
CA ILE A 76 25.53 14.79 -4.30
C ILE A 76 26.13 13.45 -4.72
N GLU A 77 26.95 12.83 -3.87
CA GLU A 77 27.50 11.50 -4.12
C GLU A 77 26.40 10.47 -4.37
N GLN A 78 25.33 10.50 -3.56
CA GLN A 78 24.18 9.63 -3.76
C GLN A 78 23.44 9.93 -5.07
N LEU A 79 23.23 11.20 -5.40
CA LEU A 79 22.56 11.61 -6.65
C LEU A 79 23.35 11.19 -7.89
N GLU A 80 24.69 11.24 -7.84
CA GLU A 80 25.59 10.76 -8.89
C GLU A 80 25.56 9.24 -9.01
N ALA A 81 25.63 8.51 -7.89
CA ALA A 81 25.51 7.05 -7.89
C ALA A 81 24.19 6.58 -8.53
N LEU A 82 23.10 7.30 -8.26
CA LEU A 82 21.78 7.02 -8.83
C LEU A 82 21.59 7.56 -10.27
N GLY A 83 22.60 8.24 -10.84
CA GLY A 83 22.54 8.82 -12.18
C GLY A 83 21.46 9.91 -12.34
N CYS A 84 21.12 10.62 -11.27
CA CYS A 84 20.00 11.56 -11.22
C CYS A 84 20.35 12.95 -10.68
N ASN A 85 21.63 13.32 -10.69
CA ASN A 85 22.09 14.66 -10.32
C ASN A 85 21.65 15.74 -11.34
N VAL A 86 20.36 16.08 -11.33
CA VAL A 86 19.77 17.11 -12.19
C VAL A 86 18.71 17.92 -11.44
N GLN A 87 18.81 19.25 -11.49
CA GLN A 87 17.90 20.18 -10.81
C GLN A 87 16.49 20.22 -11.42
N SER A 88 16.37 19.97 -12.72
CA SER A 88 15.09 19.93 -13.43
C SER A 88 15.17 19.14 -14.72
N ILE A 89 14.13 18.34 -15.00
CA ILE A 89 13.92 17.66 -16.28
C ILE A 89 12.93 18.38 -17.20
N SER A 90 12.34 19.50 -16.75
CA SER A 90 11.44 20.31 -17.55
C SER A 90 12.24 21.23 -18.47
N ALA A 91 12.04 21.11 -19.78
CA ALA A 91 12.72 21.91 -20.81
C ALA A 91 12.42 23.42 -20.69
N SER A 92 11.29 23.80 -20.09
CA SER A 92 10.93 25.20 -19.85
C SER A 92 11.60 25.80 -18.61
N SER A 93 12.35 25.00 -17.84
CA SER A 93 13.02 25.48 -16.63
C SER A 93 14.38 26.07 -16.98
N PRO A 94 14.78 27.23 -16.42
CA PRO A 94 16.13 27.74 -16.55
C PRO A 94 17.19 26.81 -15.91
N LYS A 95 16.76 25.85 -15.10
CA LYS A 95 17.60 24.85 -14.42
C LYS A 95 17.59 23.49 -15.12
N PHE A 96 17.20 23.45 -16.40
CA PHE A 96 17.10 22.21 -17.16
C PHE A 96 18.45 21.49 -17.24
N ARG A 97 18.50 20.25 -16.73
CA ARG A 97 19.68 19.36 -16.70
C ARG A 97 20.94 19.96 -16.06
N LEU A 98 20.81 21.00 -15.23
CA LEU A 98 21.93 21.48 -14.44
C LEU A 98 22.15 20.55 -13.24
N PRO A 99 23.39 20.16 -12.92
CA PRO A 99 23.67 19.36 -11.72
C PRO A 99 23.46 20.18 -10.44
N TYR A 100 23.17 19.51 -9.34
CA TYR A 100 23.20 20.12 -8.01
C TYR A 100 24.64 20.40 -7.58
N GLN A 101 24.78 21.43 -6.76
CA GLN A 101 26.02 21.80 -6.08
C GLN A 101 25.71 22.00 -4.60
N VAL A 102 26.72 21.88 -3.74
CA VAL A 102 26.56 22.01 -2.29
C VAL A 102 25.95 23.36 -1.95
N GLY A 103 24.94 23.35 -1.07
CA GLY A 103 24.23 24.55 -0.63
C GLY A 103 23.08 24.98 -1.55
N ILE A 104 22.93 24.40 -2.76
CA ILE A 104 21.74 24.64 -3.58
C ILE A 104 20.55 23.90 -2.95
N PRO A 105 19.39 24.56 -2.77
CA PRO A 105 18.20 23.89 -2.28
C PRO A 105 17.72 22.76 -3.19
N PHE A 106 17.41 21.61 -2.61
CA PHE A 106 16.84 20.49 -3.32
C PHE A 106 15.45 20.84 -3.87
N ASN A 107 15.22 20.55 -5.16
CA ASN A 107 13.96 20.82 -5.82
C ASN A 107 13.03 19.61 -5.72
N PHE A 108 12.03 19.70 -4.83
CA PHE A 108 10.99 18.70 -4.66
C PHE A 108 9.91 18.82 -5.74
N THR A 109 9.53 17.66 -6.30
CA THR A 109 8.46 17.53 -7.28
C THR A 109 7.52 16.41 -6.86
N SER A 110 6.23 16.53 -7.18
CA SER A 110 5.24 15.49 -6.89
C SER A 110 5.59 14.14 -7.53
N HIS A 111 6.35 14.16 -8.64
CA HIS A 111 6.75 12.95 -9.33
C HIS A 111 7.85 12.20 -8.55
N GLN A 112 8.85 12.89 -7.98
CA GLN A 112 9.87 12.25 -7.12
C GLN A 112 9.23 11.48 -5.97
N PHE A 113 8.23 12.04 -5.28
CA PHE A 113 7.53 11.33 -4.21
C PHE A 113 6.82 10.06 -4.69
N ARG A 114 6.33 10.03 -5.94
CA ARG A 114 5.75 8.80 -6.52
C ARG A 114 6.82 7.74 -6.80
N HIS A 115 8.02 8.15 -7.22
CA HIS A 115 9.19 7.27 -7.35
C HIS A 115 9.58 6.69 -6.00
N THR A 116 9.79 7.54 -5.00
CA THR A 116 10.14 7.11 -3.65
C THR A 116 9.06 6.19 -3.05
N PHE A 117 7.77 6.49 -3.26
CA PHE A 117 6.68 5.64 -2.79
C PHE A 117 6.66 4.28 -3.49
N ALA A 118 6.77 4.23 -4.82
CA ALA A 118 6.82 2.96 -5.55
C ALA A 118 8.02 2.12 -5.13
N TRP A 119 9.20 2.74 -5.04
CA TRP A 119 10.41 2.07 -4.54
C TRP A 119 10.20 1.55 -3.13
N PHE A 120 9.60 2.34 -2.23
CA PHE A 120 9.28 1.89 -0.88
C PHE A 120 8.35 0.66 -0.88
N ILE A 121 7.30 0.64 -1.71
CA ILE A 121 6.38 -0.50 -1.83
C ILE A 121 7.12 -1.75 -2.34
N VAL A 122 7.94 -1.61 -3.38
CA VAL A 122 8.70 -2.75 -3.95
C VAL A 122 9.78 -3.23 -2.97
N ALA A 123 10.60 -2.33 -2.44
CA ALA A 123 11.71 -2.65 -1.53
C ALA A 123 11.23 -3.32 -0.24
N ASN A 124 10.05 -2.94 0.26
CA ASN A 124 9.45 -3.54 1.47
C ASN A 124 8.42 -4.64 1.16
N ARG A 125 8.26 -5.06 -0.12
CA ARG A 125 7.28 -6.05 -0.58
C ARG A 125 5.85 -5.83 -0.08
N LEU A 126 5.43 -4.57 0.00
CA LEU A 126 4.06 -4.22 0.40
C LEU A 126 3.04 -4.41 -0.75
N GLY A 127 3.54 -4.65 -1.96
CA GLY A 127 2.75 -4.91 -3.16
C GLY A 127 3.64 -5.21 -4.36
N ASP A 128 3.03 -5.71 -5.44
CA ASP A 128 3.70 -5.96 -6.71
C ASP A 128 3.56 -4.78 -7.70
N LEU A 129 4.19 -4.90 -8.88
CA LEU A 129 4.09 -3.86 -9.91
C LEU A 129 2.65 -3.66 -10.41
N ASP A 130 1.80 -4.68 -10.33
CA ASP A 130 0.39 -4.58 -10.71
C ASP A 130 -0.40 -3.80 -9.64
N ASP A 131 -0.11 -4.00 -8.35
CA ASP A 131 -0.66 -3.21 -7.25
C ASP A 131 -0.28 -1.73 -7.38
N ILE A 132 0.98 -1.43 -7.69
CA ILE A 132 1.45 -0.05 -7.88
C ILE A 132 0.82 0.57 -9.13
N LYS A 133 0.74 -0.19 -10.23
CA LYS A 133 0.04 0.23 -11.45
C LYS A 133 -1.41 0.61 -11.15
N TYR A 134 -2.10 -0.22 -10.38
CA TYR A 134 -3.49 0.03 -9.99
C TYR A 134 -3.62 1.30 -9.14
N ASN A 135 -2.78 1.45 -8.11
CA ASN A 135 -2.78 2.63 -7.24
C ASN A 135 -2.50 3.94 -7.99
N PHE A 136 -1.55 3.91 -8.92
CA PHE A 136 -1.18 5.07 -9.72
C PHE A 136 -2.00 5.23 -11.00
N LYS A 137 -2.91 4.30 -11.29
CA LYS A 137 -3.75 4.27 -12.49
C LYS A 137 -2.91 4.33 -13.78
N HIS A 138 -1.76 3.68 -13.79
CA HIS A 138 -0.95 3.57 -15.00
C HIS A 138 -1.63 2.64 -16.01
N LEU A 139 -1.54 2.99 -17.29
CA LEU A 139 -2.10 2.17 -18.37
C LEU A 139 -1.23 0.94 -18.62
N GLU A 140 0.09 1.10 -18.56
CA GLU A 140 1.07 0.07 -18.84
C GLU A 140 2.00 -0.22 -17.65
N ASN A 141 2.49 -1.46 -17.59
CA ASN A 141 3.43 -1.90 -16.54
C ASN A 141 4.81 -1.25 -16.72
N SER A 142 5.16 -0.90 -17.97
CA SER A 142 6.38 -0.15 -18.33
C SER A 142 6.50 1.15 -17.54
N MET A 143 5.40 1.89 -17.41
CA MET A 143 5.36 3.13 -16.63
C MET A 143 5.66 2.88 -15.16
N THR A 144 5.14 1.80 -14.58
CA THR A 144 5.37 1.44 -13.18
C THR A 144 6.79 0.97 -12.92
N LEU A 145 7.36 0.20 -13.87
CA LEU A 145 8.73 -0.27 -13.80
C LEU A 145 9.74 0.88 -13.70
N VAL A 146 9.50 1.98 -14.43
CA VAL A 146 10.34 3.19 -14.36
C VAL A 146 10.39 3.79 -12.94
N TYR A 147 9.36 3.59 -12.12
CA TYR A 147 9.36 4.06 -10.73
C TYR A 147 10.12 3.15 -9.76
N SER A 148 10.22 1.85 -10.05
CA SER A 148 10.93 0.87 -9.19
C SER A 148 12.39 0.65 -9.61
N HIS A 149 12.75 0.97 -10.85
CA HIS A 149 14.08 0.71 -11.42
C HIS A 149 15.19 1.58 -10.81
N ARG A 150 14.88 2.78 -10.32
CA ARG A 150 15.91 3.76 -9.90
C ARG A 150 16.66 3.43 -8.61
N GLY A 151 16.30 2.36 -7.91
CA GLY A 151 16.98 1.95 -6.68
C GLY A 151 17.87 0.71 -6.82
N TYR A 152 18.14 0.26 -8.06
CA TYR A 152 18.99 -0.91 -8.32
C TYR A 152 19.95 -0.60 -9.48
N ASP A 153 21.22 -0.93 -9.30
CA ASP A 153 22.27 -0.69 -10.31
C ASP A 153 22.04 -1.54 -11.58
N THR A 154 21.39 -2.69 -11.42
CA THR A 154 20.97 -3.55 -12.54
C THR A 154 19.65 -4.27 -12.25
N MET A 155 18.88 -4.61 -13.29
CA MET A 155 17.71 -5.51 -13.15
C MET A 155 18.07 -6.87 -12.59
N ALA A 156 19.29 -7.37 -12.84
CA ALA A 156 19.76 -8.64 -12.30
C ALA A 156 19.89 -8.61 -10.77
N GLU A 157 20.30 -7.48 -10.20
CA GLU A 157 20.40 -7.33 -8.74
C GLU A 157 19.02 -7.26 -8.08
N LEU A 158 18.09 -6.52 -8.68
CA LEU A 158 16.69 -6.50 -8.24
C LEU A 158 16.08 -7.90 -8.27
N VAL A 159 16.28 -8.64 -9.38
CA VAL A 159 15.79 -10.02 -9.52
C VAL A 159 16.43 -10.93 -8.47
N ARG A 160 17.76 -10.92 -8.32
CA ARG A 160 18.45 -11.79 -7.35
C ARG A 160 18.03 -11.51 -5.90
N LEU A 161 17.88 -10.24 -5.55
CA LEU A 161 17.38 -9.84 -4.22
C LEU A 161 15.91 -10.23 -4.06
N THR A 162 15.11 -10.13 -5.13
CA THR A 162 13.72 -10.59 -5.11
C THR A 162 13.62 -12.11 -4.99
N GLU A 163 14.51 -12.88 -5.61
CA GLU A 163 14.50 -14.33 -5.50
C GLU A 163 14.97 -14.80 -4.11
N SER A 164 16.04 -14.21 -3.57
CA SER A 164 16.59 -14.60 -2.26
C SER A 164 15.63 -14.33 -1.10
N PHE A 165 14.98 -13.16 -1.09
CA PHE A 165 13.97 -12.84 -0.09
C PHE A 165 12.66 -13.62 -0.29
N GLU A 166 12.31 -14.02 -1.52
CA GLU A 166 11.16 -14.89 -1.77
C GLU A 166 11.39 -16.29 -1.20
N ALA A 167 12.58 -16.86 -1.44
CA ALA A 167 12.98 -18.13 -0.84
C ALA A 167 12.91 -18.09 0.69
N TYR A 168 13.46 -17.05 1.32
CA TYR A 168 13.42 -16.89 2.78
C TYR A 168 11.99 -16.78 3.33
N LEU A 169 11.12 -15.99 2.69
CA LEU A 169 9.73 -15.83 3.12
C LEU A 169 8.91 -17.12 2.95
N ILE A 170 9.15 -17.87 1.87
CA ILE A 170 8.54 -19.19 1.66
C ILE A 170 9.01 -20.14 2.76
N GLU A 171 10.30 -20.17 3.07
CA GLU A 171 10.84 -21.00 4.15
C GLU A 171 10.21 -20.67 5.51
N GLN A 172 10.09 -19.38 5.84
CA GLN A 172 9.46 -18.94 7.09
C GLN A 172 7.95 -19.26 7.14
N ALA A 173 7.23 -19.06 6.03
CA ALA A 173 5.82 -19.40 5.91
C ALA A 173 5.59 -20.91 6.04
N MET A 174 6.46 -21.71 5.44
CA MET A 174 6.45 -23.16 5.58
C MET A 174 6.69 -23.56 7.02
N THR A 175 7.77 -23.08 7.65
CA THR A 175 8.08 -23.41 9.05
C THR A 175 6.90 -23.11 9.98
N ASP A 176 6.23 -21.97 9.80
CA ASP A 176 5.01 -21.61 10.54
C ASP A 176 3.84 -22.57 10.28
N MET A 177 3.57 -22.90 9.01
CA MET A 177 2.53 -23.87 8.64
C MET A 177 2.81 -25.27 9.20
N VAL A 178 4.08 -25.67 9.27
CA VAL A 178 4.51 -26.99 9.77
C VAL A 178 4.33 -27.08 11.28
N SER A 179 4.82 -26.09 12.01
CA SER A 179 4.65 -26.02 13.45
C SER A 179 3.16 -25.99 13.82
N ALA A 180 2.34 -25.26 13.06
CA ALA A 180 0.90 -25.25 13.24
C ALA A 180 0.24 -26.60 12.87
N ALA A 181 0.72 -27.31 11.86
CA ALA A 181 0.24 -28.64 11.46
C ALA A 181 0.50 -29.69 12.54
N GLU A 182 1.73 -29.73 13.08
CA GLU A 182 2.15 -30.64 14.16
C GLU A 182 1.26 -30.49 15.40
N GLN A 183 0.86 -29.26 15.69
CA GLN A 183 0.00 -28.94 16.82
C GLN A 183 -1.50 -29.09 16.52
N GLY A 184 -1.87 -29.46 15.28
CA GLY A 184 -3.27 -29.60 14.87
C GLY A 184 -4.03 -28.28 14.73
N HIS A 185 -3.32 -27.15 14.61
CA HIS A 185 -3.89 -25.78 14.59
C HIS A 185 -3.88 -25.14 13.20
N LEU A 186 -4.05 -25.93 12.13
CA LEU A 186 -4.25 -25.39 10.78
C LEU A 186 -5.73 -25.17 10.48
N ALA A 187 -6.08 -23.95 10.10
CA ALA A 187 -7.43 -23.53 9.76
C ALA A 187 -7.57 -23.13 8.28
N GLY A 188 -8.81 -23.03 7.84
CA GLY A 188 -9.17 -22.70 6.45
C GLY A 188 -9.19 -23.92 5.53
N ARG A 189 -9.95 -23.83 4.44
CA ARG A 189 -10.15 -24.93 3.48
C ARG A 189 -8.84 -25.45 2.86
N GLY A 190 -7.80 -24.61 2.78
CA GLY A 190 -6.47 -25.05 2.37
C GLY A 190 -5.77 -25.86 3.45
N GLY A 191 -5.88 -25.45 4.72
CA GLY A 191 -5.31 -26.13 5.88
C GLY A 191 -5.96 -27.50 6.13
N GLU A 192 -7.28 -27.59 6.02
CA GLU A 192 -8.04 -28.85 6.13
C GLU A 192 -7.55 -29.88 5.10
N LYS A 193 -7.47 -29.49 3.82
CA LYS A 193 -6.96 -30.35 2.73
C LYS A 193 -5.50 -30.74 2.90
N PHE A 194 -4.73 -29.90 3.56
CA PHE A 194 -3.32 -30.14 3.84
C PHE A 194 -3.17 -31.18 4.96
N VAL A 195 -3.94 -31.04 6.04
CA VAL A 195 -4.02 -32.02 7.13
C VAL A 195 -4.58 -33.36 6.66
N GLU A 196 -5.59 -33.38 5.79
CA GLU A 196 -6.11 -34.61 5.16
C GLU A 196 -5.03 -35.32 4.33
N ARG A 197 -4.29 -34.58 3.49
CA ARG A 197 -3.16 -35.15 2.73
C ARG A 197 -2.05 -35.65 3.64
N LEU A 198 -1.76 -34.94 4.73
CA LEU A 198 -0.78 -35.37 5.73
C LEU A 198 -1.20 -36.69 6.39
N LYS A 199 -2.46 -36.83 6.78
CA LYS A 199 -2.99 -38.07 7.38
C LYS A 199 -2.92 -39.25 6.42
N LEU A 200 -3.14 -39.02 5.13
CA LEU A 200 -2.99 -40.05 4.10
C LEU A 200 -1.53 -40.49 3.96
N VAL A 201 -0.56 -39.55 4.00
CA VAL A 201 0.87 -39.88 3.88
C VAL A 201 1.45 -40.53 5.14
N LEU A 202 0.92 -40.20 6.33
CA LEU A 202 1.39 -40.71 7.63
C LEU A 202 0.62 -41.95 8.12
N GLY A 203 -0.54 -42.26 7.55
CA GLY A 203 -1.30 -43.47 7.82
C GLY A 203 -0.89 -44.56 6.84
N ASP A 204 -0.36 -45.67 7.36
CA ASP A 204 0.21 -46.84 6.67
C ASP A 204 -0.67 -47.58 5.62
N ASP A 205 -1.71 -46.97 5.03
CA ASP A 205 -2.56 -47.61 4.02
C ASP A 205 -2.21 -47.17 2.59
N PHE A 206 -1.32 -47.90 1.92
CA PHE A 206 -1.10 -47.77 0.47
C PHE A 206 -0.89 -49.12 -0.23
N GLU A 207 -1.99 -49.76 -0.63
CA GLU A 207 -1.99 -50.85 -1.64
C GLU A 207 -2.06 -50.34 -3.10
N SER A 208 -1.91 -49.04 -3.38
CA SER A 208 -1.85 -48.56 -4.78
C SER A 208 -0.54 -47.85 -5.08
N GLY A 209 0.29 -48.51 -5.89
CA GLY A 209 1.61 -48.05 -6.29
C GLY A 209 1.62 -46.69 -6.99
N SER A 210 2.72 -45.97 -6.77
CA SER A 210 3.12 -44.69 -7.41
C SER A 210 2.84 -43.39 -6.64
N SER A 211 2.81 -43.41 -5.30
CA SER A 211 2.97 -42.16 -4.52
C SER A 211 4.40 -42.06 -3.96
N PRO A 212 5.05 -40.88 -4.01
CA PRO A 212 6.38 -40.68 -3.45
C PRO A 212 6.37 -40.95 -1.94
N HIS A 213 7.28 -41.81 -1.49
CA HIS A 213 7.45 -42.13 -0.08
C HIS A 213 8.22 -40.98 0.58
N PHE A 214 7.66 -40.39 1.63
CA PHE A 214 8.33 -39.34 2.42
C PHE A 214 8.66 -39.94 3.78
N ALA A 215 9.94 -39.92 4.18
CA ALA A 215 10.41 -40.53 5.41
C ALA A 215 10.01 -39.74 6.67
N ASN A 216 9.71 -38.46 6.50
CA ASN A 216 9.26 -37.59 7.58
C ASN A 216 8.44 -36.43 7.01
N MET A 217 7.75 -35.73 7.90
CA MET A 217 6.93 -34.58 7.54
C MET A 217 7.75 -33.52 6.78
N GLN A 218 8.99 -33.26 7.21
CA GLN A 218 9.92 -32.33 6.58
C GLN A 218 10.16 -32.61 5.09
N GLU A 219 10.21 -33.87 4.67
CA GLU A 219 10.47 -34.29 3.29
C GLU A 219 9.24 -34.08 2.38
N LEU A 220 8.05 -34.44 2.86
CA LEU A 220 6.77 -34.14 2.19
C LEU A 220 6.59 -32.63 2.00
N LEU A 221 7.05 -31.86 2.98
CA LEU A 221 6.95 -30.40 2.99
C LEU A 221 7.97 -29.75 2.06
N ALA A 222 9.20 -30.22 2.03
CA ALA A 222 10.21 -29.78 1.06
C ALA A 222 9.78 -30.10 -0.38
N TYR A 223 9.19 -31.27 -0.60
CA TYR A 223 8.60 -31.64 -1.88
C TYR A 223 7.42 -30.73 -2.24
N THR A 224 6.52 -30.48 -1.29
CA THR A 224 5.40 -29.57 -1.49
C THR A 224 5.89 -28.15 -1.77
N ALA A 225 6.88 -27.62 -1.02
CA ALA A 225 7.47 -26.30 -1.24
C ALA A 225 8.08 -26.15 -2.63
N LYS A 226 8.76 -27.20 -3.10
CA LYS A 226 9.42 -27.23 -4.42
C LYS A 226 8.42 -27.32 -5.58
N HIS A 227 7.23 -27.86 -5.34
CA HIS A 227 6.22 -28.13 -6.38
C HIS A 227 4.92 -27.31 -6.24
N SER A 228 4.69 -26.62 -5.13
CA SER A 228 3.59 -25.68 -4.94
C SER A 228 4.02 -24.32 -5.47
N SER A 229 3.29 -23.80 -6.45
CA SER A 229 3.50 -22.46 -6.98
C SER A 229 3.25 -21.41 -5.88
N ASN A 230 4.34 -20.83 -5.38
CA ASN A 230 4.50 -19.66 -4.51
C ASN A 230 3.32 -19.39 -3.55
N PHE A 231 3.47 -19.77 -2.28
CA PHE A 231 2.56 -19.29 -1.23
C PHE A 231 2.69 -17.77 -1.10
N ARG A 232 1.57 -17.05 -1.20
CA ARG A 232 1.54 -15.61 -0.90
C ARG A 232 1.06 -15.41 0.53
N GLY A 233 1.94 -14.88 1.39
CA GLY A 233 1.58 -14.52 2.76
C GLY A 233 0.71 -13.27 2.78
N LEU A 234 -0.47 -13.37 3.38
CA LEU A 234 -1.40 -12.26 3.61
C LEU A 234 -1.71 -12.18 5.11
N SER A 235 -2.22 -11.04 5.57
CA SER A 235 -2.53 -10.84 6.99
C SER A 235 -3.59 -11.82 7.54
N HIS A 236 -4.42 -12.38 6.65
CA HIS A 236 -5.48 -13.35 6.99
C HIS A 236 -5.10 -14.82 6.73
N GLY A 237 -3.92 -15.09 6.16
CA GLY A 237 -3.45 -16.45 5.88
C GLY A 237 -2.54 -16.54 4.66
N TYR A 238 -2.05 -17.75 4.40
CA TYR A 238 -1.25 -18.11 3.23
C TYR A 238 -2.15 -18.50 2.06
N CYS A 239 -2.03 -17.77 0.96
CA CYS A 239 -2.74 -18.06 -0.28
C CYS A 239 -2.01 -19.16 -1.07
N THR A 240 -2.73 -20.23 -1.40
CA THR A 240 -2.17 -21.38 -2.15
C THR A 240 -2.27 -21.24 -3.67
N LYS A 241 -2.80 -20.11 -4.17
CA LYS A 241 -2.95 -19.85 -5.62
C LYS A 241 -1.79 -19.05 -6.22
N GLY A 242 -0.86 -18.56 -5.40
CA GLY A 242 0.32 -17.81 -5.83
C GLY A 242 0.03 -16.74 -6.87
N THR A 243 0.79 -16.76 -7.97
CA THR A 243 0.71 -15.83 -9.10
C THR A 243 -0.61 -15.93 -9.89
N GLY A 244 -1.35 -17.02 -9.75
CA GLY A 244 -2.70 -17.17 -10.32
C GLY A 244 -3.80 -16.51 -9.50
N CYS A 245 -3.47 -15.92 -8.34
CA CYS A 245 -4.44 -15.27 -7.48
C CYS A 245 -4.72 -13.83 -7.95
N LYS A 246 -5.97 -13.55 -8.34
CA LYS A 246 -6.45 -12.18 -8.60
C LYS A 246 -6.85 -11.54 -7.26
N VAL A 247 -5.87 -11.12 -6.47
CA VAL A 247 -6.10 -10.45 -5.18
C VAL A 247 -6.84 -9.14 -5.45
N ARG A 248 -8.11 -9.06 -5.05
CA ARG A 248 -8.90 -7.82 -5.15
C ARG A 248 -8.61 -6.86 -3.99
N ASN A 249 -8.29 -7.42 -2.83
CA ASN A 249 -7.96 -6.69 -1.62
C ASN A 249 -7.14 -7.61 -0.69
N ALA A 250 -5.94 -7.19 -0.31
CA ALA A 250 -5.04 -7.97 0.53
C ALA A 250 -5.55 -8.15 1.97
N ALA A 251 -6.35 -7.19 2.47
CA ALA A 251 -6.86 -7.19 3.84
C ALA A 251 -8.23 -7.85 4.00
N ASP A 252 -8.98 -8.00 2.89
CA ASP A 252 -10.33 -8.57 2.90
C ASP A 252 -10.33 -10.01 2.37
N PRO A 253 -10.57 -11.01 3.24
CA PRO A 253 -10.56 -12.42 2.86
C PRO A 253 -11.83 -12.87 2.13
N SER A 254 -12.83 -11.99 1.90
CA SER A 254 -14.15 -12.38 1.39
C SER A 254 -14.13 -13.15 0.06
N HIS A 255 -13.07 -12.99 -0.74
CA HIS A 255 -12.91 -13.67 -2.03
C HIS A 255 -11.85 -14.80 -2.00
N CYS A 256 -11.29 -15.11 -0.83
CA CYS A 256 -10.25 -16.10 -0.63
C CYS A 256 -10.86 -17.45 -0.28
N ILE A 257 -10.93 -18.37 -1.26
CA ILE A 257 -11.61 -19.66 -1.10
C ILE A 257 -10.69 -20.77 -0.57
N ASN A 258 -9.42 -20.76 -0.98
CA ASN A 258 -8.42 -21.77 -0.60
C ASN A 258 -7.20 -21.08 0.00
N TYR A 259 -7.22 -20.89 1.32
CA TYR A 259 -6.11 -20.34 2.10
C TYR A 259 -5.81 -21.25 3.30
N ILE A 260 -4.60 -21.14 3.82
CA ILE A 260 -4.14 -21.81 5.04
C ILE A 260 -3.95 -20.73 6.11
N ALA A 261 -4.57 -20.88 7.26
CA ALA A 261 -4.38 -19.98 8.40
C ALA A 261 -3.71 -20.73 9.56
N THR A 262 -2.71 -20.09 10.16
CA THR A 262 -1.99 -20.53 11.35
C THR A 262 -2.34 -19.61 12.54
N PRO A 263 -1.99 -19.96 13.79
CA PRO A 263 -2.23 -19.11 14.96
C PRO A 263 -1.68 -17.68 14.83
N LYS A 264 -0.62 -17.49 14.03
CA LYS A 264 -0.06 -16.16 13.71
C LYS A 264 -1.08 -15.19 13.12
N HIS A 265 -2.08 -15.69 12.40
CA HIS A 265 -3.10 -14.87 11.72
C HIS A 265 -4.29 -14.52 12.64
N LEU A 266 -4.35 -15.08 13.85
CA LEU A 266 -5.47 -14.89 14.78
C LEU A 266 -5.77 -13.41 15.09
N PRO A 267 -4.78 -12.52 15.32
CA PRO A 267 -5.06 -11.11 15.58
C PRO A 267 -5.87 -10.43 14.47
N HIS A 268 -5.57 -10.75 13.20
CA HIS A 268 -6.31 -10.20 12.05
C HIS A 268 -7.77 -10.66 12.05
N TRP A 269 -7.99 -11.95 12.31
CA TRP A 269 -9.35 -12.52 12.37
C TRP A 269 -10.17 -11.98 13.54
N LEU A 270 -9.55 -11.71 14.70
CA LEU A 270 -10.22 -11.06 15.83
C LEU A 270 -10.75 -9.66 15.45
N VAL A 271 -9.94 -8.87 14.75
CA VAL A 271 -10.34 -7.53 14.27
C VAL A 271 -11.47 -7.62 13.26
N ILE A 272 -11.39 -8.55 12.29
CA ILE A 272 -12.48 -8.77 11.33
C ILE A 272 -13.77 -9.13 12.05
N LYS A 273 -13.71 -10.09 13.00
CA LYS A 273 -14.88 -10.50 13.77
C LYS A 273 -15.50 -9.32 14.50
N GLN A 274 -14.71 -8.54 15.23
CA GLN A 274 -15.21 -7.37 15.96
C GLN A 274 -15.90 -6.38 15.03
N ARG A 275 -15.32 -6.12 13.85
CA ARG A 275 -15.92 -5.25 12.83
C ARG A 275 -17.24 -5.81 12.31
N CYS A 276 -17.31 -7.10 12.01
CA CYS A 276 -18.53 -7.75 11.55
C CYS A 276 -19.62 -7.75 12.63
N GLU A 277 -19.27 -8.01 13.89
CA GLU A 277 -20.20 -7.96 15.02
C GLU A 277 -20.74 -6.55 15.26
N GLN A 278 -19.90 -5.52 15.16
CA GLN A 278 -20.33 -4.12 15.20
C GLN A 278 -21.30 -3.79 14.07
N GLN A 279 -20.99 -4.21 12.84
CA GLN A 279 -21.90 -4.01 11.70
C GLN A 279 -23.22 -4.73 11.90
N LEU A 280 -23.22 -5.98 12.37
CA LEU A 280 -24.44 -6.74 12.65
C LEU A 280 -25.27 -6.09 13.77
N SER A 281 -24.64 -5.55 14.81
CA SER A 281 -25.32 -4.85 15.90
C SER A 281 -26.03 -3.56 15.45
N ALA A 282 -25.59 -2.96 14.34
CA ALA A 282 -26.23 -1.79 13.75
C ALA A 282 -27.51 -2.12 12.97
N PHE A 283 -27.81 -3.41 12.72
CA PHE A 283 -29.03 -3.86 12.05
C PHE A 283 -30.00 -4.52 13.05
N PRO A 284 -31.12 -3.86 13.43
CA PRO A 284 -31.97 -4.29 14.54
C PRO A 284 -32.85 -5.53 14.28
N HIS A 285 -32.79 -6.14 13.09
CA HIS A 285 -33.65 -7.28 12.72
C HIS A 285 -32.87 -8.39 12.02
N ARG A 286 -32.12 -9.19 12.79
CA ARG A 286 -31.85 -10.61 12.52
C ARG A 286 -31.15 -11.21 13.74
N ASN A 287 -31.63 -12.37 14.19
CA ASN A 287 -31.18 -13.11 15.37
C ASN A 287 -29.66 -13.08 15.53
N ALA A 288 -29.22 -12.79 16.76
CA ALA A 288 -27.81 -12.67 17.15
C ALA A 288 -27.04 -13.99 16.92
N ALA A 289 -26.52 -14.17 15.71
CA ALA A 289 -25.54 -15.20 15.42
C ALA A 289 -24.17 -14.70 15.91
N LYS A 290 -23.69 -15.24 17.04
CA LYS A 290 -22.30 -15.02 17.47
C LYS A 290 -21.37 -15.66 16.45
N ILE A 291 -20.42 -14.88 15.91
CA ILE A 291 -19.40 -15.40 15.00
C ILE A 291 -18.35 -16.14 15.84
N ARG A 292 -18.23 -17.46 15.64
CA ARG A 292 -17.17 -18.27 16.27
C ARG A 292 -16.00 -18.39 15.29
N ILE A 293 -14.82 -17.94 15.69
CA ILE A 293 -13.57 -18.26 15.02
C ILE A 293 -13.16 -19.61 15.62
N VAL A 294 -13.05 -20.64 14.77
CA VAL A 294 -12.48 -21.95 15.13
C VAL A 294 -11.02 -21.94 14.68
#